data_AF-A0A4S4KIZ6-F1
#
_entry.id   AF-A0A4S4KIZ6-F1
#
_cell.length_a   1.000
_cell.length_b   1.000
_cell.length_c   1.000
_cell.angle_alpha   90.00
_cell.angle_beta   90.00
_cell.angle_gamma   90.00
#
_symmetry.space_group_name_H-M   'P 1'
#
loop_
_entity.id
_entity.type
_entity.pdbx_description
1 polymer ?
#
loop_
_entity_poly.entity_id
_entity_poly.type
_entity_poly.pdbx_seq_one_letter_code
_entity_poly.pdbx_strand_id
1 'polypeptide(L)'
;MNGDDEAYLLLLLSDGNLPTGAFVASAGLESYVTHGFFSAIATSEAEGRKKDDKLEYTIDFVRDSVSTYARSALPFVSDAYQVVQTQLVATPPQHLQAGDAVENALHDLKALDELYEVMTLNQVARRASKSQGVALLSLYTKGFSKPSVLRATYGKSDTSSSPGNEETRRVSRVDTLFSKLKLAVRREDTHGHLPVCWGVLTAALGLSLGALILSSRL
;
A
#
# COMPACT_ATOMS: atom_id res chain seq x y z
N MET A 1 -12.88 12.66 -8.17
CA MET A 1 -11.63 13.33 -7.81
C MET A 1 -11.16 14.09 -9.03
N ASN A 2 -10.77 15.36 -8.91
CA ASN A 2 -10.12 16.07 -10.02
C ASN A 2 -8.61 15.72 -10.06
N GLY A 3 -7.89 16.11 -11.11
CA GLY A 3 -6.46 15.79 -11.25
C GLY A 3 -5.56 16.48 -10.22
N ASP A 4 -5.92 17.68 -9.77
CA ASP A 4 -5.12 18.45 -8.82
C ASP A 4 -5.21 17.85 -7.41
N ASP A 5 -6.40 17.41 -7.00
CA ASP A 5 -6.63 16.69 -5.75
C ASP A 5 -5.83 15.38 -5.74
N GLU A 6 -5.81 14.66 -6.87
CA GLU A 6 -5.10 13.38 -7.02
C GLU A 6 -3.59 13.60 -6.88
N ALA A 7 -3.05 14.60 -7.58
CA ALA A 7 -1.65 14.99 -7.46
C ALA A 7 -1.29 15.41 -6.02
N TYR A 8 -2.15 16.17 -5.36
CA TYR A 8 -1.95 16.58 -3.96
C TYR A 8 -1.88 15.38 -3.01
N LEU A 9 -2.81 14.42 -3.13
CA LEU A 9 -2.77 13.21 -2.30
C LEU A 9 -1.54 12.35 -2.59
N LEU A 10 -1.12 12.22 -3.86
CA LEU A 10 0.09 11.48 -4.20
C LEU A 10 1.34 12.13 -3.62
N LEU A 11 1.45 13.46 -3.67
CA LEU A 11 2.55 14.19 -3.02
C LEU A 11 2.55 13.99 -1.51
N LEU A 12 1.38 14.10 -0.86
CA LEU A 12 1.24 13.88 0.58
C LEU A 12 1.63 12.45 0.98
N LEU A 13 1.19 11.45 0.23
CA LEU A 13 1.48 10.05 0.53
C LEU A 13 2.93 9.65 0.17
N SER A 14 3.60 10.41 -0.69
CA SER A 14 5.01 10.22 -1.05
C SER A 14 5.97 11.01 -0.15
N ASP A 15 5.45 11.81 0.79
CA ASP A 15 6.27 12.59 1.72
C ASP A 15 7.05 11.66 2.66
N GLY A 16 8.37 11.85 2.73
CA GLY A 16 9.25 11.11 3.64
C GLY A 16 8.95 11.35 5.13
N ASN A 17 8.21 12.40 5.47
CA ASN A 17 7.75 12.68 6.82
C ASN A 17 6.45 11.93 7.20
N LEU A 18 5.87 11.16 6.28
CA LEU A 18 4.68 10.37 6.59
C LEU A 18 5.03 9.34 7.69
N PRO A 19 4.22 9.23 8.76
CA PRO A 19 4.54 8.38 9.92
C PRO A 19 4.26 6.89 9.64
N THR A 20 4.72 6.38 8.50
CA THR A 20 4.64 4.98 8.09
C THR A 20 5.87 4.18 8.52
N GLY A 21 6.94 4.85 8.93
CA GLY A 21 8.23 4.24 9.23
C GLY A 21 9.12 4.10 8.00
N ALA A 22 10.42 3.97 8.22
CA ALA A 22 11.41 3.91 7.15
C ALA A 22 11.39 2.57 6.40
N PHE A 23 11.70 2.61 5.11
CA PHE A 23 11.92 1.42 4.31
C PHE A 23 13.23 0.74 4.69
N VAL A 24 13.20 -0.60 4.76
CA VAL A 24 14.40 -1.41 5.06
C VAL A 24 15.15 -1.70 3.76
N ALA A 25 15.85 -0.69 3.25
CA ALA A 25 16.81 -0.83 2.16
C ALA A 25 18.27 -0.82 2.66
N SER A 26 18.52 -0.21 3.82
CA SER A 26 19.87 0.01 4.36
C SER A 26 20.61 -1.29 4.67
N ALA A 27 19.96 -2.26 5.31
CA ALA A 27 20.59 -3.55 5.64
C ALA A 27 20.97 -4.35 4.39
N GLY A 28 20.17 -4.24 3.32
CA GLY A 28 20.48 -4.86 2.01
C GLY A 28 21.70 -4.22 1.35
N LEU A 29 21.75 -2.88 1.35
CA LEU A 29 22.88 -2.13 0.82
C LEU A 29 24.17 -2.38 1.63
N GLU A 30 24.07 -2.38 2.96
CA GLU A 30 25.20 -2.65 3.85
C GLU A 30 25.77 -4.06 3.59
N SER A 31 24.91 -5.07 3.42
CA SER A 31 25.33 -6.42 3.05
C SER A 31 25.95 -6.47 1.65
N TYR A 32 25.34 -5.79 0.67
CA TYR A 32 25.86 -5.69 -0.70
C TYR A 32 27.25 -5.04 -0.76
N VAL A 33 27.49 -4.02 0.08
CA VAL A 33 28.80 -3.36 0.20
C VAL A 33 29.80 -4.25 0.96
N THR A 34 29.38 -4.84 2.08
CA THR A 34 30.27 -5.59 2.98
C THR A 34 30.69 -6.94 2.40
N HIS A 35 29.77 -7.64 1.74
CA HIS A 35 29.97 -8.99 1.23
C HIS A 35 30.03 -9.07 -0.30
N GLY A 36 29.72 -7.98 -1.01
CA GLY A 36 29.78 -7.90 -2.46
C GLY A 36 31.05 -7.25 -3.00
N PHE A 37 30.91 -6.71 -4.22
CA PHE A 37 32.00 -6.27 -5.11
C PHE A 37 32.85 -5.09 -4.60
N PHE A 38 32.46 -4.41 -3.52
CA PHE A 38 33.28 -3.33 -2.95
C PHE A 38 34.57 -3.85 -2.30
N SER A 39 34.59 -5.10 -1.82
CA SER A 39 35.79 -5.69 -1.20
C SER A 39 36.81 -6.20 -2.24
N ALA A 40 36.34 -6.61 -3.43
CA ALA A 40 37.22 -6.91 -4.57
C ALA A 40 37.96 -5.66 -5.11
N ILE A 41 37.47 -4.46 -4.79
CA ILE A 41 38.12 -3.18 -5.14
C ILE A 41 39.34 -2.93 -4.25
N ALA A 42 39.30 -3.33 -2.97
CA ALA A 42 40.38 -3.06 -2.01
C ALA A 42 41.65 -3.88 -2.29
N THR A 43 41.55 -5.06 -2.89
CA THR A 43 42.71 -5.87 -3.29
C THR A 43 43.31 -5.44 -4.62
N SER A 44 42.59 -4.64 -5.41
CA SER A 44 43.03 -4.06 -6.70
C SER A 44 43.51 -2.62 -6.61
N GLU A 45 43.80 -2.10 -5.41
CA GLU A 45 44.46 -0.77 -5.26
C GLU A 45 45.89 -0.76 -5.86
N ALA A 46 46.45 -1.93 -6.18
CA ALA A 46 47.71 -2.04 -6.92
C ALA A 46 47.59 -1.70 -8.42
N GLU A 47 46.38 -1.68 -9.00
CA GLU A 47 46.16 -1.45 -10.44
C GLU A 47 45.06 -0.40 -10.70
N GLY A 48 45.30 0.85 -10.31
CA GLY A 48 44.76 2.04 -11.00
C GLY A 48 43.24 2.20 -11.19
N ARG A 49 42.39 1.60 -10.33
CA ARG A 49 40.93 1.64 -10.50
C ARG A 49 40.30 2.95 -9.99
N LYS A 50 39.39 3.55 -10.78
CA LYS A 50 38.86 4.91 -10.58
C LYS A 50 37.68 4.95 -9.59
N LYS A 51 37.44 6.13 -9.02
CA LYS A 51 36.32 6.46 -8.11
C LYS A 51 34.91 6.20 -8.71
N ASP A 52 34.79 6.08 -10.03
CA ASP A 52 33.53 5.87 -10.77
C ASP A 52 32.83 4.54 -10.41
N ASP A 53 33.58 3.48 -10.16
CA ASP A 53 33.04 2.12 -9.99
C ASP A 53 32.10 2.00 -8.77
N LYS A 54 32.37 2.73 -7.68
CA LYS A 54 31.53 2.71 -6.47
C LYS A 54 30.14 3.28 -6.73
N LEU A 55 30.06 4.32 -7.54
CA LEU A 55 28.79 4.92 -7.93
C LEU A 55 28.00 3.97 -8.84
N GLU A 56 28.68 3.32 -9.78
CA GLU A 56 28.08 2.33 -10.68
C GLU A 56 27.45 1.16 -9.90
N TYR A 57 28.20 0.53 -8.98
CA TYR A 57 27.66 -0.55 -8.14
C TYR A 57 26.47 -0.10 -7.27
N THR A 58 26.49 1.15 -6.81
CA THR A 58 25.37 1.71 -6.03
C THR A 58 24.13 1.88 -6.92
N ILE A 59 24.31 2.38 -8.14
CA ILE A 59 23.23 2.52 -9.13
C ILE A 59 22.65 1.14 -9.47
N ASP A 60 23.50 0.15 -9.70
CA ASP A 60 23.08 -1.22 -10.00
C ASP A 60 22.29 -1.83 -8.83
N PHE A 61 22.80 -1.69 -7.61
CA PHE A 61 22.07 -2.13 -6.42
C PHE A 61 20.69 -1.49 -6.32
N VAL A 62 20.58 -0.17 -6.52
CA VAL A 62 19.30 0.54 -6.45
C VAL A 62 18.36 0.06 -7.56
N ARG A 63 18.85 -0.06 -8.80
CA ARG A 63 18.05 -0.53 -9.95
C ARG A 63 17.50 -1.93 -9.71
N ASP A 64 18.35 -2.86 -9.28
CA ASP A 64 17.97 -4.26 -9.06
C ASP A 64 17.05 -4.40 -7.84
N SER A 65 17.31 -3.64 -6.77
CA SER A 65 16.46 -3.60 -5.57
C SER A 65 15.06 -3.07 -5.90
N VAL A 66 14.97 -1.97 -6.64
CA VAL A 66 13.69 -1.38 -7.06
C VAL A 66 12.95 -2.32 -8.01
N SER A 67 13.63 -2.90 -9.01
CA SER A 67 13.04 -3.86 -9.95
C SER A 67 12.49 -5.09 -9.23
N THR A 68 13.26 -5.65 -8.29
CA THR A 68 12.85 -6.80 -7.48
C THR A 68 11.64 -6.45 -6.63
N TYR A 69 11.69 -5.32 -5.91
CA TYR A 69 10.61 -4.87 -5.05
C TYR A 69 9.33 -4.61 -5.84
N ALA A 70 9.43 -3.94 -6.99
CA ALA A 70 8.31 -3.66 -7.87
C ALA A 70 7.63 -4.96 -8.34
N ARG A 71 8.41 -5.96 -8.76
CA ARG A 71 7.89 -7.26 -9.20
C ARG A 71 7.24 -8.07 -8.05
N SER A 72 7.75 -7.93 -6.83
CA SER A 72 7.18 -8.62 -5.66
C SER A 72 5.97 -7.90 -5.05
N ALA A 73 5.87 -6.57 -5.17
CA ALA A 73 4.86 -5.78 -4.47
C ALA A 73 3.73 -5.26 -5.36
N LEU A 74 4.01 -4.81 -6.60
CA LEU A 74 3.01 -4.17 -7.46
C LEU A 74 1.81 -5.07 -7.82
N PRO A 75 1.96 -6.38 -8.08
CA PRO A 75 0.80 -7.24 -8.31
C PRO A 75 -0.17 -7.22 -7.11
N PHE A 76 0.35 -7.28 -5.89
CA PHE A 76 -0.47 -7.24 -4.67
C PHE A 76 -1.13 -5.88 -4.44
N VAL A 77 -0.44 -4.78 -4.78
CA VAL A 77 -1.05 -3.44 -4.76
C VAL A 77 -2.22 -3.38 -5.75
N SER A 78 -2.01 -3.85 -6.98
CA SER A 78 -3.02 -3.86 -8.03
C SER A 78 -4.22 -4.71 -7.67
N ASP A 79 -3.99 -5.94 -7.19
CA ASP A 79 -5.06 -6.87 -6.88
C ASP A 79 -5.87 -6.40 -5.67
N ALA A 80 -5.21 -5.91 -4.61
CA ALA A 80 -5.89 -5.33 -3.46
C ALA A 80 -6.71 -4.08 -3.85
N TYR A 81 -6.16 -3.24 -4.72
CA TYR A 81 -6.89 -2.09 -5.27
C TYR A 81 -8.14 -2.54 -6.04
N GLN A 82 -8.01 -3.55 -6.90
CA GLN A 82 -9.12 -4.08 -7.68
C GLN A 82 -10.20 -4.72 -6.82
N VAL A 83 -9.85 -5.45 -5.76
CA VAL A 83 -10.82 -6.02 -4.80
C VAL A 83 -11.69 -4.90 -4.23
N VAL A 84 -11.09 -3.81 -3.75
CA VAL A 84 -11.84 -2.68 -3.18
C VAL A 84 -12.68 -1.99 -4.26
N GLN A 85 -12.10 -1.73 -5.44
CA GLN A 85 -12.82 -1.06 -6.52
C GLN A 85 -14.03 -1.86 -7.00
N THR A 86 -13.86 -3.15 -7.26
CA THR A 86 -14.90 -3.99 -7.85
C THR A 86 -16.00 -4.35 -6.85
N GLN A 87 -15.65 -4.60 -5.59
CA GLN A 87 -16.60 -5.11 -4.61
C GLN A 87 -17.25 -4.02 -3.76
N LEU A 88 -16.58 -2.87 -3.54
CA LEU A 88 -17.06 -1.83 -2.62
C LEU A 88 -17.40 -0.50 -3.29
N VAL A 89 -16.65 -0.12 -4.33
CA VAL A 89 -16.77 1.19 -4.99
C VAL A 89 -17.65 1.12 -6.24
N ALA A 90 -17.50 0.10 -7.08
CA ALA A 90 -18.36 -0.13 -8.22
C ALA A 90 -19.80 -0.42 -7.75
N THR A 91 -20.78 -0.02 -8.56
CA THR A 91 -22.18 -0.33 -8.27
C THR A 91 -22.36 -1.84 -8.31
N PRO A 92 -22.70 -2.51 -7.18
CA PRO A 92 -22.89 -3.94 -7.20
C PRO A 92 -24.10 -4.27 -8.10
N PRO A 93 -24.06 -5.35 -8.89
CA PRO A 93 -25.25 -5.85 -9.56
C PRO A 93 -26.35 -6.12 -8.51
N GLN A 94 -27.60 -5.83 -8.87
CA GLN A 94 -28.78 -5.73 -7.98
C GLN A 94 -29.11 -6.98 -7.14
N HIS A 95 -28.28 -8.02 -7.17
CA HIS A 95 -28.49 -9.33 -6.57
C HIS A 95 -27.59 -9.67 -5.36
N LEU A 96 -26.61 -8.82 -5.00
CA LEU A 96 -25.73 -9.05 -3.85
C LEU A 96 -26.10 -8.13 -2.68
N GLN A 97 -26.31 -8.69 -1.47
CA GLN A 97 -26.56 -7.89 -0.28
C GLN A 97 -25.28 -7.12 0.11
N ALA A 98 -25.42 -5.88 0.56
CA ALA A 98 -24.28 -5.01 0.88
C ALA A 98 -23.37 -5.53 2.02
N GLY A 99 -23.88 -6.40 2.89
CA GLY A 99 -23.09 -7.07 3.94
C GLY A 99 -22.12 -8.10 3.39
N ASP A 100 -22.52 -8.84 2.35
CA ASP A 100 -21.71 -9.89 1.73
C ASP A 100 -20.49 -9.30 1.02
N ALA A 101 -20.63 -8.12 0.42
CA ALA A 101 -19.55 -7.46 -0.30
C ALA A 101 -18.34 -7.12 0.58
N VAL A 102 -18.57 -6.65 1.82
CA VAL A 102 -17.47 -6.32 2.74
C VAL A 102 -16.78 -7.57 3.25
N GLU A 103 -17.53 -8.64 3.53
CA GLU A 103 -16.95 -9.91 3.98
C GLU A 103 -16.16 -10.60 2.86
N ASN A 104 -16.66 -10.59 1.63
CA ASN A 104 -15.95 -11.12 0.46
C ASN A 104 -14.65 -10.35 0.22
N ALA A 105 -14.71 -9.01 0.25
CA ALA A 105 -13.52 -8.18 0.07
C ALA A 105 -12.49 -8.45 1.16
N LEU A 106 -12.94 -8.58 2.42
CA LEU A 106 -12.06 -8.93 3.54
C LEU A 106 -11.43 -10.30 3.35
N HIS A 107 -12.21 -11.30 2.93
CA HIS A 107 -11.72 -12.65 2.66
C HIS A 107 -10.61 -12.64 1.59
N ASP A 108 -10.86 -11.97 0.46
CA ASP A 108 -9.91 -11.92 -0.66
C ASP A 108 -8.63 -11.14 -0.29
N LEU A 109 -8.77 -10.05 0.47
CA LEU A 109 -7.62 -9.29 0.98
C LEU A 109 -6.78 -10.12 1.96
N LYS A 110 -7.41 -10.92 2.83
CA LYS A 110 -6.68 -11.84 3.72
C LYS A 110 -5.90 -12.89 2.93
N ALA A 111 -6.50 -13.44 1.87
CA ALA A 111 -5.82 -14.41 1.01
C ALA A 111 -4.61 -13.78 0.28
N LEU A 112 -4.75 -12.55 -0.23
CA LEU A 112 -3.65 -11.80 -0.84
C LEU A 112 -2.52 -11.51 0.16
N ASP A 113 -2.88 -11.11 1.37
CA ASP A 113 -1.94 -10.78 2.44
C ASP A 113 -1.19 -12.01 2.96
N GLU A 114 -1.85 -13.16 3.06
CA GLU A 114 -1.23 -14.46 3.34
C GLU A 114 -0.26 -14.87 2.23
N LEU A 115 -0.67 -14.72 0.97
CA LEU A 115 0.20 -15.02 -0.17
C LEU A 115 1.45 -14.13 -0.17
N TYR A 116 1.32 -12.85 0.15
CA TYR A 116 2.47 -11.94 0.25
C TYR A 116 3.42 -12.33 1.40
N GLU A 117 2.88 -12.74 2.56
CA GLU A 117 3.68 -13.23 3.69
C GLU A 117 4.54 -14.43 3.29
N VAL A 118 3.93 -15.45 2.66
CA VAL A 118 4.65 -16.67 2.29
C VAL A 118 5.67 -16.43 1.17
N MET A 119 5.42 -15.45 0.29
CA MET A 119 6.35 -15.07 -0.78
C MET A 119 7.50 -14.17 -0.29
N THR A 120 7.34 -13.48 0.84
CA THR A 120 8.37 -12.59 1.37
C THR A 120 9.32 -13.34 2.30
N LEU A 121 10.29 -14.08 1.77
CA LEU A 121 11.15 -14.95 2.60
C LEU A 121 11.99 -14.18 3.64
N ASN A 122 12.37 -12.93 3.36
CA ASN A 122 13.17 -12.10 4.25
C ASN A 122 12.36 -11.60 5.46
N GLN A 123 12.77 -11.99 6.67
CA GLN A 123 12.11 -11.64 7.93
C GLN A 123 12.16 -10.14 8.26
N VAL A 124 13.26 -9.46 7.89
CA VAL A 124 13.39 -8.00 8.09
C VAL A 124 12.42 -7.26 7.18
N ALA A 125 12.35 -7.69 5.91
CA ALA A 125 11.40 -7.14 4.94
C ALA A 125 9.93 -7.40 5.36
N ARG A 126 9.63 -8.61 5.86
CA ARG A 126 8.30 -8.94 6.43
C ARG A 126 7.92 -8.01 7.57
N ARG A 127 8.79 -7.90 8.58
CA ARG A 127 8.54 -7.05 9.76
C ARG A 127 8.31 -5.59 9.36
N ALA A 128 9.15 -5.05 8.48
CA ALA A 128 9.03 -3.70 7.97
C ALA A 128 7.69 -3.49 7.26
N SER A 129 7.36 -4.41 6.35
CA SER A 129 6.12 -4.38 5.57
C SER A 129 4.87 -4.42 6.45
N LYS A 130 4.83 -5.28 7.48
CA LYS A 130 3.70 -5.35 8.45
C LYS A 130 3.57 -4.04 9.25
N SER A 131 4.68 -3.52 9.76
CA SER A 131 4.71 -2.24 10.50
C SER A 131 4.19 -1.08 9.65
N GLN A 132 4.67 -0.98 8.41
CA GLN A 132 4.27 0.07 7.46
C GLN A 132 2.80 -0.05 7.07
N GLY A 133 2.30 -1.27 6.80
CA GLY A 133 0.89 -1.47 6.47
C GLY A 133 -0.05 -1.13 7.62
N VAL A 134 0.27 -1.50 8.87
CA VAL A 134 -0.50 -1.10 10.06
C VAL A 134 -0.55 0.42 10.24
N ALA A 135 0.56 1.10 9.92
CA ALA A 135 0.60 2.56 9.94
C ALA A 135 -0.35 3.17 8.90
N LEU A 136 -0.43 2.61 7.68
CA LEU A 136 -1.39 3.06 6.66
C LEU A 136 -2.85 2.84 7.06
N LEU A 137 -3.18 1.69 7.66
CA LEU A 137 -4.54 1.46 8.19
C LEU A 137 -4.87 2.49 9.27
N SER A 138 -3.89 2.84 10.11
CA SER A 138 -4.06 3.87 11.13
C SER A 138 -4.22 5.26 10.53
N LEU A 139 -3.43 5.58 9.50
CA LEU A 139 -3.50 6.84 8.75
C LEU A 139 -4.89 7.04 8.15
N TYR A 140 -5.47 6.02 7.51
CA TYR A 140 -6.85 6.11 7.02
C TYR A 140 -7.82 6.44 8.14
N THR A 141 -7.81 5.64 9.22
CA THR A 141 -8.78 5.80 10.33
C THR A 141 -8.63 7.09 11.12
N LYS A 142 -7.50 7.79 11.02
CA LYS A 142 -7.24 9.04 11.77
C LYS A 142 -7.24 10.29 10.89
N GLY A 143 -6.80 10.17 9.64
CA GLY A 143 -6.55 11.29 8.74
C GLY A 143 -7.53 11.39 7.57
N PHE A 144 -8.12 10.28 7.13
CA PHE A 144 -8.96 10.26 5.91
C PHE A 144 -10.43 9.86 6.16
N SER A 145 -10.72 9.09 7.22
CA SER A 145 -12.10 8.78 7.58
C SER A 145 -12.83 10.00 8.15
N LYS A 146 -14.08 10.23 7.74
CA LYS A 146 -14.90 11.34 8.27
C LYS A 146 -15.05 11.20 9.79
N PRO A 147 -14.74 12.25 10.59
CA PRO A 147 -14.97 12.24 12.03
C PRO A 147 -16.42 11.87 12.37
N SER A 148 -16.61 11.00 13.36
CA SER A 148 -17.93 10.52 13.80
C SER A 148 -18.88 11.66 14.20
N VAL A 149 -18.34 12.79 14.69
CA VAL A 149 -19.11 14.01 15.02
C VAL A 149 -19.74 14.64 13.77
N LEU A 150 -19.01 14.73 12.66
CA LEU A 150 -19.52 15.25 11.39
C LEU A 150 -20.48 14.28 10.70
N ARG A 151 -20.35 12.98 11.00
CA ARG A 151 -21.24 11.94 10.48
C ARG A 151 -22.63 11.98 11.12
N ALA A 152 -22.72 12.36 12.40
CA ALA A 152 -23.97 12.47 13.14
C ALA A 152 -24.78 13.74 12.79
N THR A 153 -24.12 14.84 12.43
CA THR A 153 -24.78 16.12 12.11
C THR A 153 -25.39 16.13 10.71
N TYR A 154 -24.75 15.48 9.73
CA TYR A 154 -25.28 15.37 8.36
C TYR A 154 -26.23 14.17 8.14
N GLY A 155 -26.26 13.20 9.05
CA GLY A 155 -27.07 11.98 8.90
C GLY A 155 -28.56 12.10 9.27
N LYS A 156 -29.02 13.27 9.73
CA LYS A 156 -30.40 13.46 10.24
C LYS A 156 -31.39 14.04 9.22
N SER A 157 -30.90 14.45 8.04
CA SER A 157 -31.73 14.81 6.89
C SER A 157 -31.36 13.89 5.74
N ASP A 158 -32.21 12.93 5.39
CA ASP A 158 -32.78 12.87 4.04
C ASP A 158 -33.43 11.53 3.72
N THR A 159 -34.60 11.67 3.12
CA THR A 159 -35.48 10.65 2.60
C THR A 159 -34.84 9.87 1.45
N SER A 160 -35.28 8.63 1.32
CA SER A 160 -34.75 7.59 0.43
C SER A 160 -34.96 7.92 -1.05
N SER A 161 -33.99 8.54 -1.72
CA SER A 161 -33.66 8.38 -3.18
C SER A 161 -32.81 9.52 -3.78
N SER A 162 -31.79 10.02 -3.08
CA SER A 162 -30.87 11.04 -3.64
C SER A 162 -29.50 10.44 -3.96
N PRO A 163 -28.79 10.85 -5.04
CA PRO A 163 -27.44 10.37 -5.39
C PRO A 163 -26.39 10.52 -4.27
N GLY A 164 -26.60 11.43 -3.31
CA GLY A 164 -25.79 11.52 -2.09
C GLY A 164 -25.82 10.28 -1.18
N ASN A 165 -26.85 9.44 -1.32
CA ASN A 165 -26.99 8.21 -0.53
C ASN A 165 -25.99 7.13 -0.95
N GLU A 166 -25.64 7.03 -2.24
CA GLU A 166 -24.73 5.97 -2.70
C GLU A 166 -23.28 6.27 -2.37
N GLU A 167 -22.87 7.54 -2.43
CA GLU A 167 -21.55 7.94 -1.93
C GLU A 167 -21.42 7.71 -0.42
N THR A 168 -22.47 8.06 0.35
CA THR A 168 -22.49 7.81 1.80
C THR A 168 -22.42 6.31 2.13
N ARG A 169 -23.12 5.46 1.36
CA ARG A 169 -23.03 4.00 1.49
C ARG A 169 -21.65 3.47 1.13
N ARG A 170 -21.04 3.96 0.05
CA ARG A 170 -19.66 3.61 -0.35
C ARG A 170 -18.67 3.91 0.76
N VAL A 171 -18.67 5.14 1.27
CA VAL A 171 -17.82 5.55 2.40
C VAL A 171 -18.06 4.66 3.63
N SER A 172 -19.32 4.33 3.94
CA SER A 172 -19.64 3.46 5.06
C SER A 172 -19.11 2.02 4.89
N ARG A 173 -19.16 1.46 3.68
CA ARG A 173 -18.60 0.13 3.37
C ARG A 173 -17.09 0.12 3.53
N VAL A 174 -16.41 1.14 2.99
CA VAL A 174 -14.95 1.29 3.10
C VAL A 174 -14.52 1.46 4.56
N ASP A 175 -15.19 2.31 5.33
CA ASP A 175 -14.88 2.48 6.77
C ASP A 175 -15.05 1.16 7.55
N THR A 176 -16.08 0.38 7.21
CA THR A 176 -16.32 -0.93 7.80
C THR A 176 -15.21 -1.91 7.42
N LEU A 177 -14.76 -1.91 6.16
CA LEU A 177 -13.63 -2.71 5.71
C LEU A 177 -12.37 -2.38 6.51
N PHE A 178 -11.99 -1.10 6.61
CA PHE A 178 -10.81 -0.68 7.38
C PHE A 178 -10.89 -1.09 8.85
N SER A 179 -12.08 -0.97 9.45
CA SER A 179 -12.32 -1.39 10.83
C SER A 179 -12.11 -2.90 11.01
N LYS A 180 -12.66 -3.71 10.09
CA LYS A 180 -12.53 -5.17 10.12
C LYS A 180 -11.12 -5.64 9.81
N LEU A 181 -10.47 -5.07 8.79
CA LEU A 181 -9.09 -5.41 8.42
C LEU A 181 -8.13 -5.09 9.57
N LYS A 182 -8.26 -3.91 10.20
CA LYS A 182 -7.48 -3.54 11.38
C LYS A 182 -7.73 -4.48 12.57
N LEU A 183 -8.98 -4.91 12.77
CA LEU A 183 -9.31 -5.89 13.80
C LEU A 183 -8.69 -7.26 13.50
N ALA A 184 -8.75 -7.72 12.24
CA ALA A 184 -8.14 -8.97 11.81
C ALA A 184 -6.62 -8.95 12.03
N VAL A 185 -5.94 -7.85 11.70
CA VAL A 185 -4.50 -7.69 11.98
C VAL A 185 -4.21 -7.75 13.48
N ARG A 186 -5.03 -7.09 14.32
CA ARG A 186 -4.87 -7.14 15.78
C ARG A 186 -5.12 -8.51 16.39
N ARG A 187 -5.96 -9.32 15.74
CA ARG A 187 -6.26 -10.70 16.14
C ARG A 187 -5.27 -11.70 15.56
N GLU A 188 -4.28 -11.23 14.78
CA GLU A 188 -3.34 -12.09 14.05
C GLU A 188 -4.04 -13.03 13.04
N ASP A 189 -5.25 -12.67 12.61
CA ASP A 189 -5.98 -13.39 11.56
C ASP A 189 -5.44 -13.06 10.15
N THR A 190 -4.63 -12.00 10.04
CA THR A 190 -3.93 -11.53 8.83
C THR A 190 -2.73 -10.67 9.26
N HIS A 191 -1.80 -10.40 8.34
CA HIS A 191 -0.51 -9.77 8.62
C HIS A 191 -0.50 -8.24 8.52
N GLY A 192 -1.29 -7.68 7.60
CA GLY A 192 -1.37 -6.25 7.32
C GLY A 192 -0.16 -5.73 6.56
N HIS A 193 0.29 -6.42 5.51
CA HIS A 193 1.45 -6.00 4.73
C HIS A 193 1.23 -4.70 3.94
N LEU A 194 2.31 -3.94 3.80
CA LEU A 194 2.33 -2.66 3.09
C LEU A 194 1.68 -2.73 1.70
N PRO A 195 2.02 -3.66 0.77
CA PRO A 195 1.44 -3.66 -0.57
C PRO A 195 -0.10 -3.80 -0.58
N VAL A 196 -0.63 -4.70 0.25
CA VAL A 196 -2.08 -4.91 0.38
C VAL A 196 -2.74 -3.68 1.00
N CYS A 197 -2.22 -3.20 2.13
CA CYS A 197 -2.74 -2.01 2.82
C CYS A 197 -2.68 -0.74 1.94
N TRP A 198 -1.64 -0.59 1.11
CA TRP A 198 -1.49 0.50 0.16
C TRP A 198 -2.52 0.43 -0.98
N GLY A 199 -2.72 -0.75 -1.57
CA GLY A 199 -3.77 -0.96 -2.58
C GLY A 199 -5.17 -0.63 -2.04
N VAL A 200 -5.46 -1.06 -0.81
CA VAL A 200 -6.73 -0.75 -0.13
C VAL A 200 -6.89 0.75 0.13
N LEU A 201 -5.86 1.41 0.67
CA LEU A 201 -5.85 2.85 0.95
C LEU A 201 -6.08 3.68 -0.31
N THR A 202 -5.31 3.41 -1.34
CA THR A 202 -5.34 4.20 -2.58
C THR A 202 -6.67 4.02 -3.33
N ALA A 203 -7.24 2.81 -3.30
CA ALA A 203 -8.59 2.57 -3.81
C ALA A 203 -9.66 3.32 -3.00
N ALA A 204 -9.54 3.33 -1.67
CA ALA A 204 -10.46 4.04 -0.78
C ALA A 204 -10.44 5.57 -0.97
N LEU A 205 -9.26 6.12 -1.29
CA LEU A 205 -9.10 7.54 -1.60
C LEU A 205 -9.54 7.91 -3.03
N GLY A 206 -9.88 6.92 -3.86
CA GLY A 206 -10.30 7.14 -5.24
C GLY A 206 -9.16 7.54 -6.18
N LEU A 207 -7.91 7.22 -5.82
CA LEU A 207 -6.76 7.41 -6.70
C LEU A 207 -6.83 6.43 -7.87
N SER A 208 -6.38 6.84 -9.06
CA SER A 208 -6.37 5.97 -10.24
C SER A 208 -5.24 4.95 -10.17
N LEU A 209 -5.52 3.70 -10.57
CA LEU A 209 -4.49 2.66 -10.59
C LEU A 209 -3.29 3.03 -11.48
N GLY A 210 -3.57 3.75 -12.57
CA GLY A 210 -2.54 4.28 -13.45
C GLY A 210 -1.55 5.16 -12.69
N ALA A 211 -2.03 6.14 -11.91
CA ALA A 211 -1.16 7.04 -11.17
C ALA A 211 -0.32 6.33 -10.09
N LEU A 212 -0.75 5.16 -9.62
CA LEU A 212 -0.02 4.36 -8.65
C LEU A 212 1.08 3.48 -9.27
N ILE A 213 0.91 3.09 -10.54
CA ILE A 213 1.76 2.09 -11.24
C ILE A 213 2.53 2.71 -12.43
N LEU A 214 2.30 3.99 -12.74
CA LEU A 214 2.97 4.74 -13.82
C LEU A 214 4.44 5.06 -13.48
N SER A 215 5.25 4.01 -13.55
CA SER A 215 6.60 4.05 -14.13
C SER A 215 6.96 2.70 -14.81
N SER A 216 5.97 1.93 -15.27
CA SER A 216 6.16 0.64 -15.98
C SER A 216 6.08 0.73 -17.51
N ARG A 217 6.14 1.94 -18.07
CA ARG A 217 6.42 2.18 -19.50
C ARG A 217 7.67 3.05 -19.68
N LEU A 218 8.79 2.55 -19.14
CA LEU A 218 10.13 2.90 -19.60
C LEU A 218 10.82 1.61 -20.03
#